data_AF-A0A0Q4MN65-F1
#
_entry.id   AF-A0A0Q4MN65-F1
#
_cell.length_a   1.000
_cell.length_b   1.000
_cell.length_c   1.000
_cell.angle_alpha   90.00
_cell.angle_beta   90.00
_cell.angle_gamma   90.00
#
_symmetry.space_group_name_H-M   'P 1'
#
loop_
_entity.id
_entity.type
_entity.pdbx_description
1 polymer ?
#
loop_
_entity_poly.entity_id
_entity_poly.type
_entity_poly.pdbx_seq_one_letter_code
_entity_poly.pdbx_strand_id
1 'polypeptide(L)'
;MYEIYFFEISDISNTSIVLPEDITPKSHFICEVAFDTLDNQRNGTHFSRENVGFKAITVFRQVTDLIFHHFEEHHPGIYCFSATDKKLEIIYQRLLSILVRKHSGFSVQRALGDRDYVIRTPVSL
;
A
#
# COMPACT_ATOMS: atom_id res chain seq x y z
N MET A 1 -5.65 13.93 11.07
CA MET A 1 -5.22 14.11 9.66
C MET A 1 -4.37 12.90 9.30
N TYR A 2 -4.49 12.34 8.11
CA TYR A 2 -3.77 11.13 7.71
C TYR A 2 -2.55 11.48 6.86
N GLU A 3 -1.47 10.73 7.05
CA GLU A 3 -0.30 10.75 6.19
C GLU A 3 -0.10 9.38 5.55
N ILE A 4 0.44 9.41 4.33
CA ILE A 4 0.80 8.24 3.54
C ILE A 4 2.31 8.27 3.39
N TYR A 5 2.94 7.12 3.61
CA TYR A 5 4.37 6.96 3.41
C TYR A 5 4.60 5.97 2.29
N PHE A 6 5.55 6.31 1.43
CA PHE A 6 6.13 5.43 0.44
C PHE A 6 7.58 5.18 0.87
N PHE A 7 7.87 3.98 1.33
CA PHE A 7 9.23 3.58 1.71
C PHE A 7 9.83 2.77 0.56
N GLU A 8 10.84 3.32 -0.11
CA GLU A 8 11.61 2.57 -1.07
C GLU A 8 12.38 1.44 -0.37
N ILE A 9 12.12 0.22 -0.78
CA ILE A 9 12.75 -1.00 -0.27
C ILE A 9 13.95 -1.30 -1.18
N SER A 10 15.15 -1.01 -0.70
CA SER A 10 16.41 -1.27 -1.40
C SER A 10 16.90 -2.72 -1.29
N ASP A 11 16.46 -3.45 -0.25
CA ASP A 11 16.73 -4.86 -0.04
C ASP A 11 15.43 -5.54 0.40
N ILE A 12 15.09 -6.68 -0.22
CA ILE A 12 13.90 -7.47 0.13
C ILE A 12 13.97 -7.96 1.59
N SER A 13 15.14 -8.05 2.20
CA SER A 13 15.24 -8.34 3.64
C SER A 13 14.71 -7.20 4.54
N ASN A 14 14.59 -5.99 4.00
CA ASN A 14 14.11 -4.80 4.73
C ASN A 14 12.58 -4.63 4.71
N THR A 15 11.85 -5.43 3.92
CA THR A 15 10.38 -5.38 3.93
C THR A 15 9.80 -6.17 5.09
N SER A 16 8.71 -5.66 5.66
CA SER A 16 7.90 -6.38 6.66
C SER A 16 7.17 -7.60 6.07
N ILE A 17 7.12 -7.70 4.74
CA ILE A 17 6.38 -8.72 3.97
C ILE A 17 7.34 -9.67 3.25
N VAL A 18 7.06 -10.98 3.34
CA VAL A 18 7.75 -11.99 2.51
C VAL A 18 7.11 -12.09 1.13
N LEU A 19 7.91 -11.79 0.10
CA LEU A 19 7.49 -11.79 -1.30
C LEU A 19 7.42 -13.22 -1.88
N PRO A 20 6.41 -13.54 -2.72
CA PRO A 20 6.40 -14.76 -3.53
C PRO A 20 7.64 -14.91 -4.43
N GLU A 21 8.08 -16.15 -4.65
CA GLU A 21 9.31 -16.47 -5.43
C GLU A 21 9.24 -16.01 -6.90
N ASP A 22 8.03 -15.87 -7.47
CA ASP A 22 7.82 -15.40 -8.84
C ASP A 22 7.88 -13.88 -8.97
N ILE A 23 8.06 -13.15 -7.86
CA ILE A 23 8.29 -11.70 -7.89
C ILE A 23 9.74 -11.42 -8.27
N THR A 24 9.93 -11.02 -9.51
CA THR A 24 11.18 -10.41 -9.97
C THR A 24 10.93 -8.92 -10.19
N PRO A 25 11.66 -8.00 -9.54
CA PRO A 25 11.61 -6.58 -9.88
C PRO A 25 12.23 -6.44 -11.29
N LYS A 26 11.37 -6.47 -12.33
CA LYS A 26 11.82 -6.47 -13.74
C LYS A 26 12.47 -5.15 -14.17
N SER A 27 12.22 -4.10 -13.41
CA SER A 27 12.84 -2.78 -13.40
C SER A 27 11.95 -1.96 -12.48
N HIS A 28 12.52 -0.94 -11.85
CA HIS A 28 11.82 -0.07 -10.89
C HIS A 28 11.61 -0.72 -9.52
N PHE A 29 12.01 0.04 -8.51
CA PHE A 29 12.12 -0.31 -7.11
C PHE A 29 10.76 -0.69 -6.48
N ILE A 30 10.85 -1.28 -5.30
CA ILE A 30 9.70 -1.75 -4.51
C ILE A 30 9.36 -0.66 -3.48
N CYS A 31 8.07 -0.37 -3.29
CA CYS A 31 7.61 0.56 -2.26
C CYS A 31 6.73 -0.15 -1.23
N GLU A 32 7.00 0.04 0.06
CA GLU A 32 6.03 -0.25 1.12
C GLU A 32 5.12 0.97 1.32
N VAL A 33 3.81 0.73 1.32
CA VAL A 33 2.82 1.77 1.55
C VAL A 33 2.23 1.61 2.94
N ALA A 34 2.41 2.63 3.78
CA ALA A 34 1.86 2.68 5.12
C ALA A 34 1.00 3.93 5.34
N PHE A 35 0.06 3.82 6.27
CA PHE A 35 -0.87 4.90 6.63
C PHE A 35 -0.84 5.12 8.13
N ASP A 36 -0.69 6.38 8.54
CA ASP A 36 -0.78 6.74 9.94
C ASP A 36 -1.49 8.09 10.13
N THR A 37 -1.90 8.39 11.36
CA THR A 37 -2.40 9.72 11.70
C THR A 37 -1.27 10.60 12.20
N LEU A 38 -1.37 11.91 11.93
CA LEU A 38 -0.47 12.89 12.54
C LEU A 38 -0.49 12.82 14.06
N ASP A 39 -1.65 12.51 14.65
CA ASP A 39 -1.77 12.44 16.11
C ASP A 39 -1.04 11.21 16.67
N ASN A 40 -1.06 10.07 15.96
CA ASN A 40 -0.25 8.91 16.31
C ASN A 40 1.24 9.22 16.29
N GLN A 41 1.72 9.88 15.24
CA GLN A 41 3.12 10.29 15.17
C GLN A 41 3.50 11.23 16.32
N ARG A 42 2.70 12.28 16.54
CA ARG A 42 2.96 13.30 17.58
C ARG A 42 3.03 12.69 18.98
N ASN A 43 2.24 11.65 19.22
CA ASN A 43 2.16 10.98 20.52
C ASN A 43 3.08 9.76 20.61
N GLY A 44 3.85 9.43 19.57
CA GLY A 44 4.69 8.23 19.52
C GLY A 44 3.88 6.91 19.53
N THR A 45 2.58 6.98 19.25
CA THR A 45 1.66 5.84 19.19
C THR A 45 1.46 5.40 17.74
N HIS A 46 2.57 5.15 17.04
CA HIS A 46 2.56 4.83 15.62
C HIS A 46 1.59 3.70 15.28
N PHE A 47 0.79 3.93 14.23
CA PHE A 47 -0.21 3.00 13.72
C PHE A 47 -1.31 2.61 14.72
N SER A 48 -1.44 3.34 15.84
CA SER A 48 -2.50 3.06 16.81
C SER A 48 -3.87 3.34 16.19
N ARG A 49 -4.88 2.57 16.60
CA ARG A 49 -6.21 2.71 16.02
C ARG A 49 -6.88 3.99 16.48
N GLU A 50 -7.24 4.83 15.52
CA GLU A 50 -8.15 5.94 15.77
C GLU A 50 -9.60 5.58 15.45
N ASN A 51 -10.54 6.16 16.20
CA ASN A 51 -11.97 6.01 15.96
C ASN A 51 -12.42 6.96 14.85
N VAL A 52 -12.10 6.58 13.62
CA VAL A 52 -12.48 7.33 12.43
C VAL A 52 -13.93 6.99 12.09
N GLY A 53 -14.86 7.91 12.38
CA GLY A 53 -16.26 7.78 11.97
C GLY A 53 -16.46 7.79 10.45
N PHE A 54 -17.57 8.34 9.95
CA PHE A 54 -17.98 8.36 8.52
C PHE A 54 -16.97 8.93 7.49
N LYS A 55 -15.78 9.40 7.90
CA LYS A 55 -14.74 9.96 7.03
C LYS A 55 -13.85 8.92 6.34
N ALA A 56 -13.98 7.63 6.66
CA ALA A 56 -13.12 6.57 6.11
C ALA A 56 -13.15 6.49 4.58
N ILE A 57 -14.31 6.69 3.94
CA ILE A 57 -14.44 6.64 2.47
C ILE A 57 -13.65 7.77 1.79
N THR A 58 -13.69 8.98 2.34
CA THR A 58 -12.93 10.12 1.81
C THR A 58 -11.44 9.87 1.92
N VAL A 59 -10.99 9.32 3.06
CA VAL A 59 -9.59 8.92 3.26
C VAL A 59 -9.17 7.88 2.23
N PHE A 60 -9.99 6.85 1.96
CA PHE A 60 -9.64 5.84 0.95
C PHE A 60 -9.52 6.39 -0.46
N ARG A 61 -10.38 7.34 -0.85
CA ARG A 61 -10.28 7.98 -2.16
C ARG A 61 -8.97 8.77 -2.27
N GLN A 62 -8.66 9.58 -1.26
CA GLN A 62 -7.42 10.36 -1.23
C GLN A 62 -6.18 9.46 -1.27
N VAL A 63 -6.17 8.36 -0.51
CA VAL A 63 -5.09 7.38 -0.56
C VAL A 63 -4.92 6.79 -1.96
N THR A 64 -6.02 6.36 -2.55
CA THR A 64 -6.01 5.75 -3.88
C THR A 64 -5.41 6.72 -4.91
N ASP A 65 -5.85 7.98 -4.88
CA ASP A 65 -5.41 9.00 -5.82
C ASP A 65 -3.92 9.36 -5.59
N LEU A 66 -3.45 9.36 -4.34
CA LEU A 66 -2.03 9.57 -4.01
C LEU A 66 -1.12 8.43 -4.48
N ILE A 67 -1.55 7.17 -4.37
CA ILE A 67 -0.82 6.01 -4.91
C ILE A 67 -0.70 6.13 -6.43
N PHE A 68 -1.77 6.56 -7.11
CA PHE A 68 -1.72 6.77 -8.56
C PHE A 68 -0.78 7.90 -8.95
N HIS A 69 -0.83 9.04 -8.26
CA HIS A 69 0.07 10.14 -8.55
C HIS A 69 1.54 9.74 -8.36
N HIS A 70 1.86 9.04 -7.27
CA HIS A 70 3.20 8.49 -7.05
C HIS A 70 3.59 7.50 -8.15
N PHE A 71 2.65 6.70 -8.66
CA PHE A 71 2.93 5.78 -9.76
C PHE A 71 3.24 6.51 -11.08
N GLU A 72 2.48 7.56 -11.40
CA GLU A 72 2.70 8.40 -12.58
C GLU A 72 4.03 9.13 -12.53
N GLU A 73 4.48 9.55 -11.33
CA GLU A 73 5.72 10.30 -11.15
C GLU A 73 6.97 9.41 -11.12
N HIS A 74 6.89 8.27 -10.44
CA HIS A 74 8.09 7.47 -10.12
C HIS A 74 8.11 6.06 -10.70
N HIS A 75 6.99 5.60 -11.26
CA HIS A 75 6.84 4.28 -11.89
C HIS A 75 7.37 3.10 -11.06
N PRO A 76 7.10 2.99 -9.74
CA PRO A 76 7.51 1.83 -8.97
C PRO A 76 6.89 0.57 -9.54
N GLY A 77 7.66 -0.52 -9.60
CA GLY A 77 7.18 -1.79 -10.17
C GLY A 77 6.22 -2.52 -9.23
N ILE A 78 6.35 -2.28 -7.92
CA ILE A 78 5.65 -3.03 -6.88
C ILE A 78 5.28 -2.13 -5.71
N TYR A 79 4.04 -2.24 -5.24
CA TYR A 79 3.60 -1.73 -3.94
C TYR A 79 3.26 -2.85 -2.97
N CYS A 80 3.72 -2.75 -1.73
CA CYS A 80 3.52 -3.70 -0.65
C CYS A 80 2.58 -3.13 0.41
N PHE A 81 1.62 -3.94 0.86
CA PHE A 81 0.63 -3.59 1.89
C PHE A 81 0.53 -4.71 2.92
N SER A 82 0.84 -4.41 4.19
CA SER A 82 0.65 -5.36 5.30
C SER A 82 -0.41 -4.86 6.26
N ALA A 83 -1.42 -5.69 6.52
CA ALA A 83 -2.47 -5.37 7.49
C ALA A 83 -2.21 -6.05 8.84
N THR A 84 -2.06 -5.23 9.88
CA THR A 84 -1.88 -5.69 11.28
C THR A 84 -3.11 -6.40 11.83
N ASP A 85 -4.29 -6.20 11.25
CA ASP A 85 -5.53 -6.83 11.68
C ASP A 85 -6.58 -7.01 10.56
N LYS A 86 -7.62 -7.79 10.84
CA LYS A 86 -8.67 -8.15 9.88
C LYS A 86 -9.50 -6.96 9.39
N LYS A 87 -9.66 -5.90 10.19
CA LYS A 87 -10.43 -4.71 9.74
C LYS A 87 -9.61 -3.91 8.74
N LEU A 88 -8.31 -3.74 9.00
CA LEU A 88 -7.39 -3.10 8.07
C LEU A 88 -7.21 -3.93 6.79
N GLU A 89 -7.21 -5.25 6.90
CA GLU A 89 -7.21 -6.15 5.74
C GLU A 89 -8.41 -5.89 4.81
N ILE A 90 -9.63 -5.84 5.35
CA ILE A 90 -10.84 -5.55 4.56
C ILE A 90 -10.74 -4.19 3.87
N ILE A 91 -10.14 -3.22 4.56
CA ILE A 91 -9.89 -1.88 4.04
C ILE A 91 -8.92 -1.94 2.85
N TYR A 92 -7.78 -2.62 3.00
CA TYR A 92 -6.81 -2.78 1.92
C TYR A 92 -7.43 -3.51 0.74
N GLN A 93 -8.15 -4.62 0.95
CA GLN A 93 -8.85 -5.32 -0.13
C GLN A 93 -9.78 -4.41 -0.93
N ARG A 94 -10.51 -3.50 -0.27
CA ARG A 94 -11.36 -2.51 -0.96
C ARG A 94 -10.53 -1.50 -1.75
N LEU A 95 -9.46 -0.98 -1.15
CA LEU A 95 -8.56 -0.04 -1.80
C LEU A 95 -7.90 -0.65 -3.04
N LEU A 96 -7.35 -1.86 -2.89
CA LEU A 96 -6.75 -2.66 -3.96
C LEU A 96 -7.74 -2.92 -5.09
N SER A 97 -9.00 -3.25 -4.76
CA SER A 97 -10.05 -3.43 -5.77
C SER A 97 -10.33 -2.16 -6.56
N ILE A 98 -10.29 -0.98 -5.92
CA ILE A 98 -10.45 0.31 -6.60
C ILE A 98 -9.25 0.59 -7.51
N LEU A 99 -8.02 0.36 -7.01
CA LEU A 99 -6.79 0.59 -7.78
C LEU A 99 -6.80 -0.22 -9.09
N VAL A 100 -7.08 -1.53 -9.00
CA VAL A 100 -7.14 -2.43 -10.18
C VAL A 100 -8.25 -2.03 -11.15
N ARG A 101 -9.39 -1.54 -10.66
CA ARG A 101 -10.51 -1.10 -11.53
C ARG A 101 -10.21 0.20 -12.26
N LYS A 102 -9.50 1.13 -11.63
CA LYS A 102 -9.21 2.45 -12.19
C LYS A 102 -8.05 2.43 -13.19
N HIS A 103 -7.10 1.49 -13.06
CA HIS A 103 -5.92 1.46 -13.91
C HIS A 103 -5.70 0.07 -14.53
N SER A 104 -5.90 -0.02 -15.85
CA SER A 104 -5.60 -1.24 -16.59
C SER A 104 -4.13 -1.60 -16.44
N GLY A 105 -3.84 -2.88 -16.17
CA GLY A 105 -2.48 -3.40 -16.02
C GLY A 105 -2.00 -3.54 -14.57
N PHE A 106 -2.70 -2.94 -13.60
CA PHE A 106 -2.45 -3.23 -12.18
C PHE A 106 -2.95 -4.64 -11.87
N SER A 107 -2.18 -5.41 -11.11
CA SER A 107 -2.58 -6.73 -10.63
C SER A 107 -2.26 -6.89 -9.16
N VAL A 108 -3.12 -7.62 -8.44
CA VAL A 108 -2.99 -7.86 -7.01
C VAL A 108 -2.68 -9.33 -6.78
N GLN A 109 -1.66 -9.60 -5.99
CA GLN A 109 -1.28 -10.93 -5.53
C GLN A 109 -1.23 -10.91 -4.00
N ARG A 110 -1.60 -12.02 -3.38
CA ARG A 110 -1.38 -12.22 -1.93
C ARG A 110 0.10 -12.54 -1.72
N ALA A 111 0.72 -11.90 -0.74
CA ALA A 111 2.08 -12.27 -0.34
C ALA A 111 2.05 -13.57 0.48
N LEU A 112 3.19 -14.03 1.00
CA LEU A 112 3.24 -15.28 1.77
C LEU A 112 2.60 -15.15 3.17
N GLY A 113 2.40 -13.93 3.66
CA GLY A 113 1.69 -13.67 4.91
C GLY A 113 0.17 -13.73 4.78
N ASP A 114 -0.50 -13.91 5.93
CA ASP A 114 -1.96 -14.09 5.97
C ASP A 114 -2.75 -12.83 5.57
N ARG A 115 -2.16 -11.65 5.70
CA ARG A 115 -2.82 -10.35 5.51
C ARG A 115 -1.99 -9.37 4.71
N ASP A 116 -1.09 -9.91 3.90
CA ASP A 116 -0.12 -9.16 3.13
C ASP A 116 -0.46 -9.23 1.65
N TYR A 117 -0.38 -8.08 0.98
CA TYR A 117 -0.78 -7.91 -0.40
C TYR A 117 0.31 -7.19 -1.16
N VAL A 118 0.47 -7.61 -2.41
CA VAL A 118 1.39 -7.01 -3.37
C VAL A 118 0.59 -6.52 -4.57
N ILE A 119 0.82 -5.28 -4.98
CA ILE A 119 0.37 -4.75 -6.26
C ILE A 119 1.54 -4.73 -7.22
N ARG A 120 1.41 -5.43 -8.34
CA ARG A 120 2.29 -5.26 -9.50
C ARG A 120 1.71 -4.17 -10.39
N THR A 121 2.53 -3.19 -10.72
CA THR A 121 2.17 -2.12 -11.65
C THR A 121 2.54 -2.53 -13.08
N PRO A 122 1.88 -1.96 -14.11
CA PRO A 122 2.26 -2.20 -15.49
C PRO A 122 3.66 -1.63 -15.77
N VAL A 123 4.43 -2.34 -16.59
CA VAL A 123 5.76 -1.92 -17.03
C VAL A 123 5.60 -0.85 -18.11
N SER A 124 5.23 0.37 -17.70
CA SER A 124 4.89 1.53 -18.55
C SER A 124 3.72 1.32 -19.54
N LEU A 125 3.01 2.40 -19.87
CA LEU A 125 1.95 2.46 -20.90
C LEU A 125 2.56 2.56 -22.31
#